data_AF-A0AAV3RDJ8-F1
#
_entry.id   AF-A0AAV3RDJ8-F1
#
_cell.length_a   1.000
_cell.length_b   1.000
_cell.length_c   1.000
_cell.angle_alpha   90.00
_cell.angle_beta   90.00
_cell.angle_gamma   90.00
#
_symmetry.space_group_name_H-M   'P 1'
#
loop_
_entity.id
_entity.type
_entity.pdbx_description
1 polymer ?
#
loop_
_entity_poly.entity_id
_entity_poly.type
_entity_poly.pdbx_seq_one_letter_code
_entity_poly.pdbx_strand_id
1 'polypeptide(L)'
;MGGVSFRQRIKQVAFVCTVAMLWEERNMRCFQGTSREAGRVVQRIVGLVQCRASSWRRIKRTRPNWLICMDWGVDTCIFHS
;
A
#
# COMPACT_ATOMS: atom_id res chain seq x y z
N MET A 1 -8.95 18.04 -16.94
CA MET A 1 -8.08 17.72 -15.78
C MET A 1 -8.29 16.27 -15.39
N GLY A 2 -7.41 15.36 -15.82
CA GLY A 2 -7.55 13.93 -15.55
C GLY A 2 -7.21 13.60 -14.10
N GLY A 3 -8.17 13.14 -13.32
CA GLY A 3 -7.93 12.67 -11.96
C GLY A 3 -6.98 11.47 -11.94
N VAL A 4 -6.09 11.41 -10.95
CA VAL A 4 -5.15 10.28 -10.76
C VAL A 4 -5.96 8.98 -10.62
N SER A 5 -5.69 8.00 -11.49
CA SER A 5 -6.40 6.72 -11.46
C SER A 5 -6.16 5.99 -10.14
N PHE A 6 -7.11 5.15 -9.73
CA PHE A 6 -6.98 4.31 -8.52
C PHE A 6 -5.69 3.47 -8.55
N ARG A 7 -5.36 2.88 -9.71
CA ARG A 7 -4.10 2.16 -9.94
C ARG A 7 -2.88 3.03 -9.63
N GLN A 8 -2.85 4.26 -10.12
CA GLN A 8 -1.72 5.15 -9.91
C GLN A 8 -1.61 5.58 -8.44
N ARG A 9 -2.73 5.81 -7.75
CA ARG A 9 -2.75 6.07 -6.30
C ARG A 9 -2.19 4.90 -5.50
N ILE A 10 -2.59 3.66 -5.80
CA ILE A 10 -2.04 2.46 -5.15
C ILE A 10 -0.54 2.37 -5.38
N LYS A 11 -0.07 2.54 -6.63
CA LYS A 11 1.37 2.51 -6.94
C LYS A 11 2.16 3.55 -6.16
N GLN A 12 1.65 4.77 -6.06
CA GLN A 12 2.29 5.84 -5.29
C GLN A 12 2.39 5.48 -3.80
N VAL A 13 1.30 5.00 -3.20
CA VAL A 13 1.31 4.58 -1.79
C VAL A 13 2.26 3.40 -1.57
N ALA A 14 2.20 2.38 -2.42
CA ALA A 14 3.10 1.23 -2.33
C ALA A 14 4.57 1.64 -2.40
N PHE A 15 4.91 2.57 -3.31
CA PHE A 15 6.26 3.12 -3.41
C PHE A 15 6.68 3.86 -2.13
N VAL A 16 5.84 4.76 -1.63
CA VAL A 16 6.14 5.53 -0.39
C VAL A 16 6.29 4.60 0.81
N CYS A 17 5.39 3.63 0.98
CA CYS A 17 5.47 2.64 2.06
C CYS A 17 6.75 1.80 1.94
N THR A 18 7.13 1.41 0.73
CA THR A 18 8.38 0.65 0.49
C THR A 18 9.60 1.46 0.89
N VAL A 19 9.71 2.72 0.42
CA VAL A 19 10.84 3.59 0.76
C VAL A 19 10.92 3.83 2.26
N ALA A 20 9.78 4.12 2.91
CA ALA A 20 9.72 4.33 4.36
C ALA A 20 10.16 3.09 5.14
N MET A 21 9.70 1.90 4.75
CA MET A 21 10.08 0.65 5.41
C MET A 21 11.56 0.31 5.20
N LEU A 22 12.11 0.54 4.01
CA LEU A 22 13.56 0.36 3.76
C LEU A 22 14.41 1.31 4.61
N TRP A 23 13.95 2.55 4.78
CA TRP A 23 14.61 3.51 5.65
C TRP A 23 14.55 3.08 7.12
N GLU A 24 13.40 2.58 7.60
CA GLU A 24 13.26 2.02 8.95
C GLU A 24 14.20 0.83 9.16
N GLU A 25 14.27 -0.11 8.22
CA GLU A 25 15.17 -1.27 8.29
C GLU A 25 16.64 -0.87 8.25
N ARG A 26 17.01 0.15 7.47
CA ARG A 26 18.37 0.71 7.51
C ARG A 26 18.69 1.23 8.90
N ASN A 27 17.79 2.02 9.48
CA ASN A 27 18.01 2.62 10.80
C ASN A 27 18.10 1.58 11.91
N MET A 28 17.23 0.55 11.91
CA MET A 28 17.35 -0.53 12.88
C MET A 28 18.70 -1.24 12.78
N ARG A 29 19.17 -1.52 11.56
CA ARG A 29 20.50 -2.14 11.37
C ARG A 29 21.62 -1.24 11.88
N CYS A 30 21.58 0.06 11.58
CA CYS A 30 22.64 1.00 11.96
C CYS A 30 22.65 1.33 13.46
N PHE A 31 21.48 1.48 14.09
CA PHE A 31 21.36 2.01 15.45
C PHE A 31 21.02 0.96 16.51
N GLN A 32 20.44 -0.18 16.11
CA GLN A 32 20.03 -1.25 17.03
C GLN A 32 20.75 -2.57 16.76
N GLY A 33 21.46 -2.69 15.62
CA GLY A 33 22.12 -3.94 15.21
C GLY A 33 21.14 -5.07 14.86
N THR A 34 19.85 -4.75 14.69
CA THR A 34 18.80 -5.73 14.39
C THR A 34 18.29 -5.57 12.96
N SER A 35 17.79 -6.67 12.40
CA SER A 35 17.16 -6.69 11.07
C SER A 35 15.90 -7.54 11.16
N ARG A 36 14.82 -7.11 10.50
CA ARG A 36 13.67 -7.98 10.30
C ARG A 36 13.92 -8.90 9.12
N GLU A 37 13.23 -10.03 9.12
CA GLU A 37 13.15 -10.91 7.96
C GLU A 37 12.44 -10.18 6.80
N ALA A 38 12.93 -10.35 5.57
CA ALA A 38 12.37 -9.70 4.38
C ALA A 38 10.86 -9.94 4.22
N GLY A 39 10.38 -11.16 4.50
CA GLY A 39 8.95 -11.49 4.46
C GLY A 39 8.11 -10.63 5.40
N ARG A 40 8.62 -10.35 6.62
CA ARG A 40 7.95 -9.48 7.61
C ARG A 40 7.91 -8.02 7.16
N VAL A 41 8.97 -7.55 6.50
CA VAL A 41 9.01 -6.19 5.93
C VAL A 41 7.97 -6.05 4.82
N VAL A 42 7.89 -7.03 3.92
CA VAL A 42 6.88 -7.04 2.84
C VAL A 42 5.46 -7.08 3.41
N GLN A 43 5.18 -7.94 4.39
CA GLN A 43 3.88 -7.98 5.07
C GLN A 43 3.50 -6.63 5.66
N ARG A 44 4.47 -5.93 6.28
CA ARG A 44 4.23 -4.60 6.86
C ARG A 44 3.99 -3.54 5.80
N ILE A 45 4.69 -3.57 4.66
CA ILE A 45 4.42 -2.69 3.52
C ILE A 45 2.98 -2.89 3.04
N VAL A 46 2.55 -4.14 2.82
CA VAL A 46 1.19 -4.47 2.37
C VAL A 46 0.16 -3.96 3.39
N GLY A 47 0.36 -4.20 4.68
CA GLY A 47 -0.52 -3.70 5.73
C GLY A 47 -0.64 -2.17 5.76
N LEU A 48 0.46 -1.45 5.52
CA LEU A 48 0.43 0.02 5.42
C LEU A 48 -0.32 0.50 4.17
N VAL A 49 -0.17 -0.18 3.03
CA VAL A 49 -0.92 0.12 1.81
C VAL A 49 -2.42 -0.09 2.06
N GLN A 50 -2.80 -1.21 2.67
CA GLN A 50 -4.19 -1.52 3.03
C GLN A 50 -4.77 -0.47 3.98
N CYS A 51 -4.03 -0.13 5.04
CA CYS A 51 -4.43 0.89 6.01
C CYS A 51 -4.63 2.26 5.35
N ARG A 52 -3.74 2.64 4.42
CA ARG A 52 -3.91 3.91 3.69
C ARG A 52 -5.09 3.87 2.73
N ALA A 53 -5.29 2.76 2.03
CA ALA A 53 -6.36 2.58 1.05
C ALA A 53 -7.74 2.48 1.71
N SER A 54 -7.85 1.97 2.94
CA SER A 54 -9.11 1.86 3.69
C SER A 54 -9.78 3.20 3.96
N SER A 55 -9.02 4.31 3.93
CA SER A 55 -9.53 5.67 4.05
C SER A 55 -10.12 6.23 2.76
N TRP A 56 -9.91 5.57 1.61
CA TRP A 56 -10.36 6.08 0.33
C TRP A 56 -11.85 5.84 0.15
N ARG A 57 -12.50 6.79 -0.51
CA ARG A 57 -13.93 6.77 -0.81
C ARG A 57 -14.14 7.15 -2.26
N ARG A 58 -15.32 6.83 -2.78
CA ARG A 58 -15.76 7.20 -4.13
C ARG A 58 -14.81 6.67 -5.22
N ILE A 59 -14.34 5.43 -5.08
CA ILE A 59 -13.67 4.73 -6.18
C ILE A 59 -14.72 4.10 -7.09
N LYS A 60 -14.66 4.34 -8.41
CA LYS A 60 -15.59 3.71 -9.35
C LYS A 60 -15.48 2.19 -9.30
N ARG A 61 -16.60 1.49 -9.20
CA ARG A 61 -16.66 0.01 -9.24
C ARG A 61 -16.44 -0.50 -10.67
N THR A 62 -15.18 -0.66 -11.05
CA THR A 62 -14.80 -1.25 -12.35
C THR A 62 -14.02 -2.55 -12.12
N ARG A 63 -14.09 -3.50 -13.06
CA ARG A 63 -13.31 -4.75 -12.98
C ARG A 63 -11.81 -4.51 -12.74
N PRO A 64 -11.14 -3.54 -13.41
CA PRO A 64 -9.74 -3.23 -13.12
C PRO A 64 -9.49 -2.76 -11.68
N ASN A 65 -10.37 -1.94 -11.10
CA ASN A 65 -10.21 -1.48 -9.73
C ASN A 65 -10.48 -2.60 -8.72
N TRP A 66 -11.44 -3.48 -9.01
CA TRP A 66 -11.73 -4.66 -8.20
C TRP A 66 -10.54 -5.62 -8.17
N LEU A 67 -9.89 -5.89 -9.31
CA LEU A 67 -8.68 -6.72 -9.38
C LEU A 67 -7.53 -6.14 -8.53
N ILE A 68 -7.32 -4.82 -8.58
CA ILE A 68 -6.31 -4.17 -7.75
C ILE A 68 -6.62 -4.33 -6.25
N CYS A 69 -7.89 -4.31 -5.86
CA CYS A 69 -8.26 -4.56 -4.47
C CYS A 69 -7.96 -6.00 -4.05
N MET A 70 -8.21 -6.98 -4.93
CA MET A 70 -7.85 -8.37 -4.69
C MET A 70 -6.33 -8.57 -4.55
N ASP A 71 -5.54 -8.00 -5.47
CA ASP A 71 -4.08 -8.13 -5.47
C ASP A 71 -3.42 -7.57 -4.19
N TRP A 72 -3.98 -6.48 -3.66
CA TRP A 72 -3.44 -5.78 -2.48
C TRP A 72 -4.19 -6.10 -1.18
N GLY A 73 -5.25 -6.92 -1.22
CA GLY A 73 -6.12 -7.20 -0.08
C GLY A 73 -6.81 -5.94 0.48
N VAL A 74 -7.17 -4.99 -0.39
CA VAL A 74 -7.88 -3.75 -0.01
C VAL A 74 -9.38 -4.02 0.05
N ASP A 75 -10.04 -3.45 1.06
CA ASP A 75 -11.49 -3.58 1.21
C ASP A 75 -12.25 -3.00 0.01
N THR A 76 -13.23 -3.74 -0.48
CA THR A 76 -14.11 -3.34 -1.59
C THR A 76 -15.19 -2.33 -1.18
N CYS A 77 -15.36 -2.05 0.13
CA CYS A 77 -16.27 -1.03 0.65
C CYS A 77 -15.91 0.41 0.20
N ILE A 78 -14.72 0.62 -0.37
CA ILE A 78 -14.28 1.90 -0.92
C ILE A 78 -14.98 2.26 -2.25
N PHE A 79 -15.66 1.29 -2.86
CA PHE A 79 -16.35 1.48 -4.13
C PHE A 79 -17.67 2.25 -3.97
N HIS A 80 -18.00 3.04 -4.98
CA HIS A 80 -19.36 3.53 -5.20
C HIS A 80 -19.96 2.94 -6.47
N SER A 81 -21.29 2.88 -6.50
CA SER A 81 -22.10 2.49 -7.67
C SER A 81 -21.88 3.41 -8.85
#